data_AF-A0A379DHC6-F1
#
_entry.id   AF-A0A379DHC6-F1
#
_cell.length_a   1.000
_cell.length_b   1.000
_cell.length_c   1.000
_cell.angle_alpha   90.00
_cell.angle_beta   90.00
_cell.angle_gamma   90.00
#
_symmetry.space_group_name_H-M   'P 1'
#
loop_
_entity.id
_entity.type
_entity.pdbx_description
1 polymer ?
#
loop_
_entity_poly.entity_id
_entity_poly.type
_entity_poly.pdbx_seq_one_letter_code
_entity_poly.pdbx_strand_id
1 'polypeptide(L)'
;MEIKRRNRMTIFLSMLVGWLFLNTGCDSTDNGGEMIWDYANRQFTFEVTTADGQQLIDPHTGQGYEWLNKIYVEYNGNMYANEGRPIREEQELRAMIEQYKGLNVVKKQGRYVLMFGEFQPRYGKKQMFKLHLPDGQTDVVEFTHTANNGKFSTHIWLNGKKQHGFDLKLVAKPYLEPGEKVTSAPVHIYLRLVDLKGTVLPDDLVNTTILTYKGNNYTLTEKGEHLMLLSGISSFMPWFSPDTGHLYLYFGPFYPEENIKDGSFVLTLYGKEIPVHFQCYKNEAGEVVYKAESGIEKKPAKSFYFRNGPLINVKTKS
;
A
#
# COMPACT_ATOMS: atom_id res chain seq x y z
N MET A 1 -35.78 22.46 13.89
CA MET A 1 -34.69 22.06 14.80
C MET A 1 -34.45 20.53 14.83
N GLU A 2 -35.44 19.71 14.47
CA GLU A 2 -35.31 18.24 14.45
C GLU A 2 -34.53 17.66 13.25
N ILE A 3 -34.54 18.31 12.09
CA ILE A 3 -33.81 17.87 10.89
C ILE A 3 -32.28 17.86 11.14
N LYS A 4 -31.78 18.80 11.95
CA LYS A 4 -30.36 18.90 12.32
C LYS A 4 -29.90 17.78 13.28
N ARG A 5 -30.83 17.18 14.06
CA ARG A 5 -30.53 16.07 14.97
C ARG A 5 -30.49 14.72 14.24
N ARG A 6 -31.35 14.53 13.24
CA ARG A 6 -31.44 13.29 12.46
C ARG A 6 -30.17 13.07 11.60
N ASN A 7 -29.63 14.12 10.99
CA ASN A 7 -28.36 14.04 10.26
C ASN A 7 -27.16 13.74 11.16
N ARG A 8 -27.13 14.25 12.40
CA ARG A 8 -26.04 13.94 13.34
C ARG A 8 -26.04 12.48 13.79
N MET A 9 -27.21 11.86 13.93
CA MET A 9 -27.33 10.46 14.35
C MET A 9 -26.95 9.48 13.22
N THR A 10 -27.26 9.82 11.95
CA THR A 10 -26.82 9.03 10.78
C THR A 10 -25.31 9.17 10.56
N ILE A 11 -24.73 10.34 10.81
CA ILE A 11 -23.27 10.55 10.78
C ILE A 11 -22.58 9.71 11.86
N PHE A 12 -23.09 9.69 13.09
CA PHE A 12 -22.55 8.86 14.18
C PHE A 12 -22.66 7.35 13.89
N LEU A 13 -23.74 6.90 13.25
CA LEU A 13 -23.90 5.50 12.87
C LEU A 13 -22.98 5.12 11.69
N SER A 14 -22.70 6.05 10.78
CA SER A 14 -21.69 5.87 9.73
C SER A 14 -20.24 5.93 10.26
N MET A 15 -19.98 6.68 11.34
CA MET A 15 -18.69 6.70 12.06
C MET A 15 -18.40 5.34 12.72
N LEU A 16 -19.42 4.68 13.30
CA LEU A 16 -19.24 3.37 13.93
C LEU A 16 -18.97 2.26 12.91
N VAL A 17 -19.47 2.38 11.68
CA VAL A 17 -19.25 1.41 10.60
C VAL A 17 -17.94 1.69 9.85
N GLY A 18 -17.53 2.95 9.69
CA GLY A 18 -16.24 3.33 9.08
C GLY A 18 -15.02 2.95 9.94
N TRP A 19 -15.14 3.00 11.27
CA TRP A 19 -14.11 2.53 12.21
C TRP A 19 -13.84 1.02 12.14
N LEU A 20 -14.75 0.23 11.56
CA LEU A 20 -14.56 -1.21 11.40
C LEU A 20 -13.68 -1.58 10.18
N PHE A 21 -13.41 -0.65 9.26
CA PHE A 21 -12.74 -0.96 7.98
C PHE A 21 -11.33 -0.37 7.81
N LEU A 22 -10.81 0.41 8.77
CA LEU A 22 -9.50 1.08 8.64
C LEU A 22 -8.55 0.88 9.84
N ASN A 23 -8.82 -0.10 10.70
CA ASN A 23 -7.78 -0.57 11.61
C ASN A 23 -6.78 -1.40 10.80
N THR A 24 -5.67 -0.80 10.40
CA THR A 24 -4.42 -1.57 10.29
C THR A 24 -4.24 -2.23 11.65
N GLY A 25 -4.46 -3.55 11.69
CA GLY A 25 -4.46 -4.29 12.94
C GLY A 25 -3.05 -4.30 13.52
N CYS A 26 -2.76 -3.39 14.46
CA CYS A 26 -1.80 -3.70 15.50
C CYS A 26 -2.44 -4.82 16.31
N ASP A 27 -2.05 -6.06 16.03
CA ASP A 27 -2.67 -7.22 16.66
C ASP A 27 -2.29 -7.25 18.14
N SER A 28 -3.14 -6.64 18.97
CA SER A 28 -3.03 -6.70 20.43
C SER A 28 -3.40 -8.07 20.99
N THR A 29 -3.88 -9.00 20.16
CA THR A 29 -4.29 -10.34 20.61
C THR A 29 -3.13 -11.33 20.72
N ASP A 30 -1.93 -10.98 20.24
CA ASP A 30 -0.73 -11.77 20.51
C ASP A 30 -0.02 -11.18 21.75
N ASN A 31 -0.55 -11.55 22.93
CA ASN A 31 0.10 -11.34 24.22
C ASN A 31 1.59 -11.67 24.08
N GLY A 32 2.44 -10.67 24.30
CA GLY A 32 3.89 -10.72 24.14
C GLY A 32 4.56 -11.97 24.72
N GLY A 33 4.56 -13.05 23.96
CA GLY A 33 5.46 -14.17 24.17
C GLY A 33 6.89 -13.68 23.94
N GLU A 34 7.83 -14.19 24.74
CA GLU A 34 9.25 -13.88 24.59
C GLU A 34 9.68 -13.98 23.13
N MET A 35 10.32 -12.93 22.64
CA MET A 35 10.92 -12.91 21.31
C MET A 35 11.94 -14.05 21.21
N ILE A 36 11.82 -14.90 20.19
CA ILE A 36 12.84 -15.91 19.93
C ILE A 36 13.93 -15.28 19.06
N TRP A 37 14.97 -14.73 19.71
CA TRP A 37 16.06 -13.98 19.08
C TRP A 37 16.88 -14.76 18.03
N ASP A 38 16.74 -16.08 17.99
CA ASP A 38 17.54 -16.95 17.12
C ASP A 38 16.91 -17.19 15.74
N TYR A 39 15.66 -16.76 15.50
CA TYR A 39 14.96 -17.06 14.25
C TYR A 39 14.41 -15.81 13.56
N ALA A 40 14.58 -15.77 12.24
CA ALA A 40 13.95 -14.77 11.39
C ALA A 40 12.45 -15.05 11.23
N ASN A 41 11.67 -13.98 11.13
CA ASN A 41 10.24 -14.05 10.87
C ASN A 41 9.99 -14.60 9.44
N ARG A 42 8.86 -15.28 9.26
CA ARG A 42 8.41 -15.81 7.96
C ARG A 42 7.20 -15.05 7.46
N GLN A 43 7.08 -14.97 6.14
CA GLN A 43 5.94 -14.39 5.46
C GLN A 43 5.41 -15.41 4.46
N PHE A 44 4.10 -15.49 4.32
CA PHE A 44 3.48 -16.22 3.22
C PHE A 44 3.59 -15.39 1.96
N THR A 45 3.98 -16.02 0.84
CA THR A 45 3.89 -15.40 -0.47
C THR A 45 2.86 -16.11 -1.33
N PHE A 46 2.14 -15.35 -2.15
CA PHE A 46 1.12 -15.87 -3.05
C PHE A 46 1.41 -15.43 -4.48
N GLU A 47 1.72 -16.39 -5.32
CA GLU A 47 1.66 -16.22 -6.77
C GLU A 47 0.20 -16.33 -7.19
N VAL A 48 -0.37 -15.25 -7.73
CA VAL A 48 -1.76 -15.19 -8.19
C VAL A 48 -1.79 -15.14 -9.70
N THR A 49 -2.23 -16.24 -10.31
CA THR A 49 -2.26 -16.41 -11.76
C THR A 49 -3.61 -16.91 -12.24
N THR A 50 -3.85 -16.79 -13.54
CA THR A 50 -4.86 -17.58 -14.24
C THR A 50 -4.43 -19.04 -14.39
N ALA A 51 -5.33 -19.88 -14.91
CA ALA A 51 -5.04 -21.28 -15.20
C ALA A 51 -3.98 -21.48 -16.30
N ASP A 52 -3.86 -20.54 -17.24
CA ASP A 52 -2.83 -20.50 -18.29
C ASP A 52 -1.53 -19.81 -17.84
N GLY A 53 -1.46 -19.36 -16.59
CA GLY A 53 -0.24 -18.81 -15.98
C GLY A 53 -0.02 -17.32 -16.19
N GLN A 54 -1.02 -16.59 -16.70
CA GLN A 54 -0.98 -15.12 -16.74
C GLN A 54 -1.03 -14.57 -15.32
N GLN A 55 -0.17 -13.60 -15.03
CA GLN A 55 -0.09 -12.98 -13.72
C GLN A 55 -1.19 -11.92 -13.52
N LEU A 56 -1.86 -11.93 -12.36
CA LEU A 56 -3.04 -11.07 -12.12
C LEU A 56 -2.80 -9.88 -11.20
N ILE A 57 -1.62 -9.80 -10.59
CA ILE A 57 -1.29 -8.82 -9.54
C ILE A 57 -0.08 -7.94 -9.91
N ASP A 58 0.23 -7.82 -11.20
CA ASP A 58 1.28 -6.88 -11.64
C ASP A 58 0.80 -5.44 -11.43
N PRO A 59 1.39 -4.67 -10.50
CA PRO A 59 0.97 -3.31 -10.18
C PRO A 59 1.10 -2.32 -11.34
N HIS A 60 1.77 -2.69 -12.43
CA HIS A 60 1.95 -1.85 -13.62
C HIS A 60 0.84 -2.04 -14.66
N THR A 61 -0.03 -3.03 -14.46
CA THR A 61 -1.17 -3.32 -15.34
C THR A 61 -2.47 -2.79 -14.72
N GLY A 62 -3.42 -2.36 -15.56
CA GLY A 62 -4.73 -1.91 -15.10
C GLY A 62 -5.45 -3.00 -14.29
N GLN A 63 -5.35 -4.25 -14.74
CA GLN A 63 -5.88 -5.39 -14.01
C GLN A 63 -5.23 -5.56 -12.64
N GLY A 64 -3.90 -5.60 -12.56
CA GLY A 64 -3.22 -5.77 -11.28
C GLY A 64 -3.46 -4.60 -10.33
N TYR A 65 -3.57 -3.37 -10.84
CA TYR A 65 -3.98 -2.21 -10.04
C TYR A 65 -5.38 -2.38 -9.42
N GLU A 66 -6.36 -2.77 -10.22
CA GLU A 66 -7.73 -3.05 -9.74
C GLU A 66 -7.77 -4.20 -8.74
N TRP A 67 -6.99 -5.25 -8.98
CA TRP A 67 -6.90 -6.41 -8.10
C TRP A 67 -6.32 -6.04 -6.75
N LEU A 68 -5.16 -5.41 -6.75
CA LEU A 68 -4.45 -5.01 -5.53
C LEU A 68 -5.28 -4.06 -4.65
N ASN A 69 -6.22 -3.28 -5.20
CA ASN A 69 -7.11 -2.42 -4.42
C ASN A 69 -8.26 -3.17 -3.73
N LYS A 70 -8.55 -4.41 -4.15
CA LYS A 70 -9.70 -5.20 -3.67
C LYS A 70 -9.29 -6.44 -2.88
N ILE A 71 -8.03 -6.87 -2.98
CA ILE A 71 -7.51 -8.01 -2.23
C ILE A 71 -7.29 -7.60 -0.77
N TYR A 72 -7.72 -8.47 0.14
CA TYR A 72 -7.48 -8.33 1.58
C TYR A 72 -7.33 -9.69 2.25
N VAL A 73 -6.69 -9.69 3.41
CA VAL A 73 -6.60 -10.86 4.30
C VAL A 73 -7.43 -10.64 5.56
N GLU A 74 -8.22 -11.63 5.95
CA GLU A 74 -8.82 -11.71 7.29
C GLU A 74 -7.97 -12.58 8.21
N TYR A 75 -7.50 -12.02 9.33
CA TYR A 75 -6.75 -12.76 10.34
C TYR A 75 -7.04 -12.20 11.74
N ASN A 76 -7.36 -13.08 12.70
CA ASN A 76 -7.71 -12.73 14.09
C ASN A 76 -8.79 -11.64 14.21
N GLY A 77 -9.79 -11.65 13.33
CA GLY A 77 -10.87 -10.66 13.32
C GLY A 77 -10.48 -9.30 12.71
N ASN A 78 -9.23 -9.13 12.27
CA ASN A 78 -8.75 -7.94 11.60
C ASN A 78 -8.72 -8.15 10.07
N MET A 79 -8.86 -7.05 9.33
CA MET A 79 -8.75 -7.01 7.88
C MET A 79 -7.46 -6.29 7.48
N TYR A 80 -6.67 -6.92 6.61
CA TYR A 80 -5.41 -6.41 6.11
C TYR A 80 -5.53 -6.20 4.61
N ALA A 81 -5.82 -4.97 4.20
CA ALA A 81 -5.81 -4.57 2.79
C ALA A 81 -4.37 -4.48 2.27
N ASN A 82 -4.19 -4.57 0.95
CA ASN A 82 -2.86 -4.40 0.37
C ASN A 82 -2.38 -2.94 0.50
N GLU A 83 -1.20 -2.78 1.08
CA GLU A 83 -0.62 -1.46 1.40
C GLU A 83 0.33 -0.96 0.30
N GLY A 84 0.78 -1.85 -0.59
CA GLY A 84 1.72 -1.54 -1.66
C GLY A 84 3.06 -2.25 -1.47
N ARG A 85 4.15 -1.62 -1.91
CA ARG A 85 5.50 -2.11 -1.62
C ARG A 85 5.84 -1.77 -0.17
N PRO A 86 6.42 -2.70 0.60
CA PRO A 86 6.82 -2.42 1.96
C PRO A 86 7.89 -1.33 1.96
N ILE A 87 7.78 -0.37 2.88
CA ILE A 87 8.83 0.66 3.11
C ILE A 87 10.12 0.00 3.63
N ARG A 88 10.02 -1.21 4.18
CA ARG A 88 11.15 -2.04 4.60
C ARG A 88 11.59 -2.87 3.39
N GLU A 89 12.62 -2.39 2.66
CA GLU A 89 13.29 -3.16 1.60
C GLU A 89 13.64 -4.58 2.13
N GLU A 90 13.65 -5.58 1.24
CA GLU A 90 13.88 -7.04 1.48
C GLU A 90 15.21 -7.41 2.19
N GLN A 91 15.90 -6.46 2.80
CA GLN A 91 17.23 -6.62 3.37
C GLN A 91 17.14 -6.52 4.90
N GLU A 92 17.40 -7.66 5.55
CA GLU A 92 17.85 -7.78 6.95
C GLU A 92 16.78 -7.79 8.05
N LEU A 93 15.77 -8.66 7.95
CA LEU A 93 14.95 -9.04 9.11
C LEU A 93 15.65 -10.12 9.95
N ARG A 94 16.69 -9.71 10.69
CA ARG A 94 17.15 -10.46 11.88
C ARG A 94 16.03 -10.43 12.94
N ALA A 95 16.06 -11.35 13.90
CA ALA A 95 14.99 -11.58 14.87
C ALA A 95 14.43 -10.29 15.50
N MET A 96 13.21 -9.94 15.12
CA MET A 96 12.43 -8.84 15.66
C MET A 96 11.06 -9.38 16.06
N ILE A 97 10.44 -8.79 17.10
CA ILE A 97 9.05 -9.09 17.48
C ILE A 97 8.16 -8.93 16.24
N GLU A 98 7.15 -9.79 16.12
CA GLU A 98 6.06 -9.63 15.16
C GLU A 98 5.27 -8.34 15.44
N GLN A 99 5.81 -7.19 15.05
CA GLN A 99 5.20 -5.89 15.34
C GLN A 99 4.27 -5.43 14.23
N TYR A 100 4.38 -6.02 13.04
CA TYR A 100 3.64 -5.59 11.87
C TYR A 100 3.10 -6.77 11.10
N LYS A 101 1.77 -6.84 10.99
CA LYS A 101 1.06 -7.70 10.04
C LYS A 101 0.63 -6.81 8.88
N GLY A 102 1.05 -7.12 7.67
CA GLY A 102 0.70 -6.35 6.49
C GLY A 102 0.57 -7.22 5.25
N LEU A 103 -0.35 -6.85 4.37
CA LEU A 103 -0.46 -7.41 3.04
C LEU A 103 0.22 -6.46 2.06
N ASN A 104 1.20 -6.97 1.31
CA ASN A 104 2.02 -6.17 0.40
C ASN A 104 2.22 -6.89 -0.94
N VAL A 105 2.61 -6.14 -1.96
CA VAL A 105 3.06 -6.69 -3.25
C VAL A 105 4.55 -6.45 -3.43
N VAL A 106 5.31 -7.51 -3.74
CA VAL A 106 6.76 -7.46 -3.91
C VAL A 106 7.19 -8.16 -5.18
N LYS A 107 8.30 -7.72 -5.78
CA LYS A 107 8.87 -8.35 -6.97
C LYS A 107 9.89 -9.41 -6.55
N LYS A 108 9.51 -10.69 -6.58
CA LYS A 108 10.36 -11.84 -6.25
C LYS A 108 10.70 -12.61 -7.53
N GLN A 109 12.00 -12.78 -7.80
CA GLN A 109 12.51 -13.54 -8.97
C GLN A 109 11.87 -13.10 -10.32
N GLY A 110 11.67 -11.80 -10.50
CA GLY A 110 11.10 -11.24 -11.74
C GLY A 110 9.57 -11.21 -11.80
N ARG A 111 8.86 -11.87 -10.86
CA ARG A 111 7.39 -11.87 -10.78
C ARG A 111 6.92 -11.07 -9.57
N TYR A 112 5.71 -10.53 -9.64
CA TYR A 112 5.06 -9.94 -8.47
C TYR A 112 4.27 -10.99 -7.70
N VAL A 113 4.48 -11.03 -6.39
CA VAL A 113 3.77 -11.90 -5.45
C VAL A 113 3.13 -11.05 -4.36
N LEU A 114 1.96 -11.48 -3.88
CA LEU A 114 1.42 -10.96 -2.63
C LEU A 114 2.22 -11.54 -1.46
N MET A 115 2.34 -10.78 -0.40
CA MET A 115 3.11 -11.15 0.77
C MET A 115 2.31 -10.79 2.02
N PHE A 116 2.05 -11.77 2.88
CA PHE A 116 1.32 -11.59 4.13
C PHE A 116 2.11 -12.16 5.31
N GLY A 117 2.19 -11.38 6.39
CA GLY A 117 2.95 -11.72 7.59
C GLY A 117 3.33 -10.44 8.34
N GLU A 118 4.13 -10.52 9.39
CA GLU A 118 5.15 -11.55 9.69
C GLU A 118 4.75 -12.64 10.69
N PHE A 119 5.36 -13.84 10.65
CA PHE A 119 5.11 -14.98 11.55
C PHE A 119 6.41 -15.57 12.11
N GLN A 120 6.60 -15.53 13.43
CA GLN A 120 7.67 -16.22 14.17
C GLN A 120 7.37 -17.71 14.33
N PRO A 121 8.39 -18.54 14.59
CA PRO A 121 8.22 -19.97 14.85
C PRO A 121 7.70 -20.26 16.29
N ARG A 122 6.55 -19.68 16.65
CA ARG A 122 5.90 -19.84 17.97
C ARG A 122 4.47 -20.38 17.93
N TYR A 123 3.95 -20.66 16.74
CA TYR A 123 2.59 -21.11 16.49
C TYR A 123 2.45 -22.63 16.61
N GLY A 124 2.46 -23.14 17.84
CA GLY A 124 2.23 -24.57 18.14
C GLY A 124 0.77 -24.99 17.95
N LYS A 125 -0.17 -24.07 18.11
CA LYS A 125 -1.59 -24.27 17.80
C LYS A 125 -1.88 -23.84 16.37
N LYS A 126 -2.78 -24.58 15.71
CA LYS A 126 -3.22 -24.28 14.35
C LYS A 126 -3.77 -22.85 14.29
N GLN A 127 -3.20 -22.07 13.38
CA GLN A 127 -3.63 -20.74 12.97
C GLN A 127 -4.40 -20.83 11.66
N MET A 128 -5.22 -19.81 11.38
CA MET A 128 -5.96 -19.71 10.13
C MET A 128 -6.13 -18.25 9.73
N PHE A 129 -5.92 -17.94 8.46
CA PHE A 129 -6.31 -16.69 7.83
C PHE A 129 -6.98 -16.95 6.48
N LYS A 130 -7.76 -15.99 6.00
CA LYS A 130 -8.45 -16.06 4.71
C LYS A 130 -7.95 -14.96 3.79
N LEU A 131 -7.56 -15.32 2.58
CA LEU A 131 -7.27 -14.37 1.51
C LEU A 131 -8.50 -14.24 0.62
N HIS A 132 -8.97 -13.02 0.44
CA HIS A 132 -10.12 -12.71 -0.40
C HIS A 132 -9.66 -12.07 -1.70
N LEU A 133 -10.06 -12.68 -2.83
CA LEU A 133 -9.73 -12.22 -4.16
C LEU A 133 -10.92 -11.48 -4.81
N PRO A 134 -10.66 -10.60 -5.79
CA PRO A 134 -11.70 -9.73 -6.36
C PRO A 134 -12.72 -10.48 -7.23
N ASP A 135 -12.42 -11.70 -7.66
CA ASP A 135 -13.31 -12.57 -8.42
C ASP A 135 -14.33 -13.32 -7.53
N GLY A 136 -14.36 -13.00 -6.22
CA GLY A 136 -15.22 -13.62 -5.22
C GLY A 136 -14.65 -14.90 -4.62
N GLN A 137 -13.45 -15.33 -5.04
CA GLN A 137 -12.75 -16.45 -4.43
C GLN A 137 -12.23 -16.09 -3.04
N THR A 138 -12.40 -17.00 -2.09
CA THR A 138 -11.76 -16.94 -0.77
C THR A 138 -10.90 -18.18 -0.56
N ASP A 139 -9.61 -17.97 -0.37
CA ASP A 139 -8.64 -19.02 -0.09
C ASP A 139 -8.33 -19.06 1.41
N VAL A 140 -8.42 -20.24 2.01
CA VAL A 140 -8.15 -20.46 3.44
C VAL A 140 -6.75 -21.04 3.60
N VAL A 141 -5.91 -20.35 4.37
CA VAL A 141 -4.60 -20.86 4.78
C VAL A 141 -4.67 -21.24 6.24
N GLU A 142 -4.34 -22.49 6.54
CA GLU A 142 -4.14 -22.98 7.90
C GLU A 142 -2.66 -23.31 8.09
N PHE A 143 -2.11 -23.04 9.28
CA PHE A 143 -0.72 -23.41 9.54
C PHE A 143 -0.39 -23.66 11.02
N THR A 144 0.67 -24.42 11.24
CA THR A 144 1.47 -24.42 12.48
C THR A 144 2.91 -24.10 12.11
N HIS A 145 3.60 -23.34 12.96
CA HIS A 145 4.99 -22.96 12.73
C HIS A 145 5.71 -22.83 14.06
N THR A 146 6.58 -23.78 14.37
CA THR A 146 7.37 -23.82 15.60
C THR A 146 8.85 -24.07 15.31
N ALA A 147 9.72 -23.74 16.25
CA ALA A 147 11.13 -24.11 16.22
C ALA A 147 11.54 -24.78 17.54
N ASN A 148 12.32 -25.84 17.44
CA ASN A 148 12.92 -26.53 18.58
C ASN A 148 14.33 -27.00 18.22
N ASN A 149 15.33 -26.68 19.06
CA ASN A 149 16.73 -27.06 18.87
C ASN A 149 17.26 -26.78 17.45
N GLY A 150 16.99 -25.60 16.89
CA GLY A 150 17.44 -25.19 15.56
C GLY A 150 16.64 -25.80 14.40
N LYS A 151 15.61 -26.60 14.65
CA LYS A 151 14.77 -27.24 13.61
C LYS A 151 13.37 -26.65 13.60
N PHE A 152 12.91 -26.26 12.41
CA PHE A 152 11.53 -25.81 12.19
C PHE A 152 10.59 -27.00 12.04
N SER A 153 9.45 -26.95 12.72
CA SER A 153 8.29 -27.79 12.47
C SER A 153 7.17 -26.91 11.92
N THR A 154 7.01 -26.95 10.59
CA THR A 154 6.06 -26.14 9.84
C THR A 154 5.10 -27.04 9.09
N HIS A 155 3.80 -26.84 9.29
CA HIS A 155 2.76 -27.49 8.52
C HIS A 155 1.82 -26.43 7.98
N ILE A 156 1.58 -26.44 6.67
CA ILE A 156 0.76 -25.46 5.98
C ILE A 156 -0.26 -26.21 5.14
N TRP A 157 -1.50 -25.70 5.14
CA TRP A 157 -2.57 -26.16 4.29
C TRP A 157 -3.20 -24.98 3.57
N LEU A 158 -3.48 -25.14 2.29
CA LEU A 158 -4.22 -24.20 1.46
C LEU A 158 -5.50 -24.91 1.01
N ASN A 159 -6.67 -24.39 1.41
CA ASN A 159 -7.98 -24.99 1.17
C ASN A 159 -8.02 -26.48 1.56
N GLY A 160 -7.45 -26.79 2.74
CA GLY A 160 -7.33 -28.15 3.27
C GLY A 160 -6.25 -29.04 2.63
N LYS A 161 -5.59 -28.60 1.55
CA LYS A 161 -4.52 -29.35 0.88
C LYS A 161 -3.15 -28.99 1.45
N LYS A 162 -2.38 -30.00 1.88
CA LYS A 162 -1.04 -29.81 2.45
C LYS A 162 -0.08 -29.15 1.45
N GLN A 163 0.72 -28.21 1.94
CA GLN A 163 1.71 -27.45 1.19
C GLN A 163 3.12 -27.69 1.73
N HIS A 164 4.14 -27.43 0.91
CA HIS A 164 5.54 -27.70 1.25
C HIS A 164 6.30 -26.49 1.83
N GLY A 165 5.71 -25.30 1.79
CA GLY A 165 6.34 -24.09 2.28
C GLY A 165 5.39 -22.89 2.28
N PHE A 166 5.97 -21.73 2.60
CA PHE A 166 5.25 -20.45 2.68
C PHE A 166 4.98 -19.81 1.32
N ASP A 167 5.60 -20.32 0.26
CA ASP A 167 5.36 -19.89 -1.13
C ASP A 167 4.19 -20.69 -1.71
N LEU A 168 3.05 -20.02 -1.85
CA LEU A 168 1.77 -20.60 -2.26
C LEU A 168 1.38 -20.12 -3.65
N LYS A 169 0.62 -20.95 -4.37
CA LYS A 169 0.11 -20.65 -5.71
C LYS A 169 -1.40 -20.65 -5.71
N LEU A 170 -1.98 -19.60 -6.24
CA LEU A 170 -3.41 -19.38 -6.35
C LEU A 170 -3.78 -19.24 -7.82
N VAL A 171 -4.79 -20.00 -8.22
CA VAL A 171 -5.41 -19.89 -9.54
C VAL A 171 -6.72 -19.13 -9.36
N ALA A 172 -6.87 -18.03 -10.08
CA ALA A 172 -8.05 -17.16 -10.01
C ALA A 172 -8.48 -16.71 -11.42
N LYS A 173 -9.71 -16.21 -11.55
CA LYS A 173 -10.24 -15.78 -12.85
C LYS A 173 -9.86 -14.34 -13.13
N PRO A 174 -9.37 -13.99 -14.33
CA PRO A 174 -9.10 -12.59 -14.65
C PRO A 174 -10.37 -11.75 -14.61
N TYR A 175 -10.23 -10.45 -14.32
CA TYR A 175 -11.34 -9.51 -14.44
C TYR A 175 -11.57 -9.06 -15.90
N LEU A 176 -10.52 -9.08 -16.71
CA LEU A 176 -10.62 -8.75 -18.13
C LEU A 176 -11.38 -9.84 -18.88
N GLU A 177 -12.32 -9.43 -19.71
CA GLU A 177 -13.03 -10.36 -20.59
C GLU A 177 -12.08 -10.89 -21.68
N PRO A 178 -12.31 -12.11 -22.21
CA PRO A 178 -11.49 -12.66 -23.28
C PRO A 178 -11.39 -11.70 -24.48
N GLY A 179 -10.16 -11.27 -24.80
CA GLY A 179 -9.89 -10.35 -25.92
C GLY A 179 -9.75 -8.88 -25.52
N GLU A 180 -10.03 -8.51 -24.28
CA GLU A 180 -9.69 -7.18 -23.78
C GLU A 180 -8.17 -7.02 -23.68
N LYS A 181 -7.68 -5.84 -24.10
CA LYS A 181 -6.25 -5.53 -24.02
C LYS A 181 -5.90 -5.13 -22.60
N VAL A 182 -4.81 -5.69 -22.09
CA VAL A 182 -4.19 -5.23 -20.86
C VAL A 182 -3.79 -3.77 -21.02
N THR A 183 -4.42 -2.89 -20.26
CA THR A 183 -4.06 -1.47 -20.17
C THR A 183 -2.96 -1.29 -19.13
N SER A 184 -2.25 -0.17 -19.21
CA SER A 184 -1.34 0.20 -18.13
C SER A 184 -2.11 0.71 -16.91
N ALA A 185 -1.56 0.46 -15.73
CA ALA A 185 -2.07 1.08 -14.52
C ALA A 185 -1.92 2.61 -14.62
N PRO A 186 -2.86 3.40 -14.07
CA PRO A 186 -2.59 4.81 -13.80
C PRO A 186 -1.39 4.92 -12.88
N VAL A 187 -0.63 6.01 -12.97
CA VAL A 187 0.52 6.29 -12.10
C VAL A 187 0.18 7.50 -11.23
N HIS A 188 0.48 7.40 -9.94
CA HIS A 188 0.41 8.52 -9.01
C HIS A 188 1.81 8.89 -8.54
N ILE A 189 2.09 10.17 -8.42
CA ILE A 189 3.34 10.68 -7.85
C ILE A 189 3.10 10.85 -6.37
N TYR A 190 3.81 10.10 -5.55
CA TYR A 190 3.71 10.17 -4.10
C TYR A 190 4.76 11.15 -3.55
N LEU A 191 4.36 11.92 -2.56
CA LEU A 191 5.17 12.97 -1.93
C LEU A 191 5.14 12.72 -0.44
N ARG A 192 6.32 12.51 0.16
CA ARG A 192 6.49 12.48 1.61
C ARG A 192 7.05 13.80 2.06
N LEU A 193 6.20 14.62 2.69
CA LEU A 193 6.63 15.83 3.37
C LEU A 193 7.26 15.44 4.70
N VAL A 194 8.53 15.78 4.88
CA VAL A 194 9.29 15.49 6.10
C VAL A 194 9.46 16.75 6.97
N ASP A 195 9.74 16.54 8.25
CA ASP A 195 10.03 17.59 9.26
C ASP A 195 8.85 18.50 9.66
N LEU A 196 7.60 18.01 9.51
CA LEU A 196 6.44 18.67 10.09
C LEU A 196 6.51 18.53 11.62
N LYS A 197 6.53 19.66 12.34
CA LYS A 197 6.56 19.66 13.80
C LYS A 197 5.15 19.45 14.36
N GLY A 198 5.01 18.51 15.29
CA GLY A 198 3.77 18.26 16.02
C GLY A 198 3.02 17.02 15.53
N THR A 199 2.12 16.50 16.37
CA THR A 199 1.25 15.33 16.10
C THR A 199 -0.04 15.72 15.38
N VAL A 200 -0.13 16.96 14.92
CA VAL A 200 -1.32 17.56 14.32
C VAL A 200 -0.87 18.21 13.02
N LEU A 201 -1.70 18.06 11.99
CA LEU A 201 -1.49 18.77 10.74
C LEU A 201 -1.39 20.28 11.02
N PRO A 202 -0.40 20.99 10.47
CA PRO A 202 -0.32 22.43 10.60
C PRO A 202 -1.58 23.11 10.01
N ASP A 203 -2.31 23.86 10.84
CA ASP A 203 -3.55 24.56 10.44
C ASP A 203 -3.34 25.50 9.24
N ASP A 204 -2.12 26.01 9.06
CA ASP A 204 -1.72 26.87 7.96
C ASP A 204 -1.58 26.14 6.60
N LEU A 205 -1.56 24.81 6.60
CA LEU A 205 -1.62 24.01 5.38
C LEU A 205 -3.06 23.73 4.93
N VAL A 206 -4.04 23.76 5.85
CA VAL A 206 -5.46 23.53 5.52
C VAL A 206 -6.02 24.75 4.80
N ASN A 207 -6.78 24.51 3.73
CA ASN A 207 -7.34 25.50 2.83
C ASN A 207 -6.29 26.34 2.07
N THR A 208 -5.03 25.88 2.01
CA THR A 208 -3.95 26.51 1.26
C THR A 208 -3.75 25.79 -0.08
N THR A 209 -3.48 26.55 -1.15
CA THR A 209 -3.02 25.99 -2.43
C THR A 209 -1.64 25.39 -2.25
N ILE A 210 -1.55 24.07 -2.32
CA ILE A 210 -0.30 23.34 -2.10
C ILE A 210 0.33 22.83 -3.40
N LEU A 211 -0.42 22.80 -4.50
CA LEU A 211 0.05 22.30 -5.78
C LEU A 211 -0.53 23.12 -6.94
N THR A 212 0.31 23.41 -7.93
CA THR A 212 -0.08 24.03 -9.19
C THR A 212 0.39 23.17 -10.38
N TYR A 213 -0.54 22.83 -11.27
CA TYR A 213 -0.25 22.03 -12.46
C TYR A 213 -1.09 22.49 -13.65
N LYS A 214 -0.42 22.77 -14.78
CA LYS A 214 -1.06 23.27 -16.03
C LYS A 214 -2.01 24.45 -15.79
N GLY A 215 -1.63 25.39 -14.92
CA GLY A 215 -2.43 26.56 -14.57
C GLY A 215 -3.60 26.29 -13.61
N ASN A 216 -3.81 25.05 -13.19
CA ASN A 216 -4.80 24.69 -12.18
C ASN A 216 -4.16 24.70 -10.80
N ASN A 217 -4.87 25.27 -9.84
CA ASN A 217 -4.48 25.30 -8.43
C ASN A 217 -5.24 24.21 -7.66
N TYR A 218 -4.50 23.55 -6.78
CA TYR A 218 -4.99 22.44 -5.98
C TYR A 218 -4.81 22.80 -4.50
N THR A 219 -5.94 22.97 -3.83
CA THR A 219 -6.02 23.41 -2.44
C THR A 219 -6.21 22.22 -1.52
N LEU A 220 -5.37 22.10 -0.49
CA LEU A 220 -5.52 21.07 0.53
C LEU A 220 -6.73 21.41 1.40
N THR A 221 -7.64 20.49 1.61
CA THR A 221 -8.87 20.68 2.39
C THR A 221 -9.23 19.47 3.20
N GLU A 222 -10.02 19.65 4.24
CA GLU A 222 -10.56 18.55 5.02
C GLU A 222 -11.86 18.01 4.39
N LYS A 223 -11.93 16.68 4.24
CA LYS A 223 -13.15 15.94 3.89
C LYS A 223 -13.29 14.74 4.80
N GLY A 224 -14.14 14.86 5.81
CA GLY A 224 -14.25 13.84 6.87
C GLY A 224 -13.00 13.85 7.74
N GLU A 225 -12.39 12.69 7.96
CA GLU A 225 -11.12 12.53 8.71
C GLU A 225 -9.87 12.62 7.81
N HIS A 226 -10.05 12.97 6.52
CA HIS A 226 -8.96 12.98 5.54
C HIS A 226 -8.76 14.36 4.93
N LEU A 227 -7.51 14.69 4.66
CA LEU A 227 -7.12 15.78 3.78
C LEU A 227 -7.20 15.37 2.31
N MET A 228 -7.69 16.27 1.47
CA MET A 228 -7.89 16.09 0.03
C MET A 228 -7.57 17.38 -0.74
N LEU A 229 -7.15 17.25 -2.01
CA LEU A 229 -7.13 18.39 -2.93
C LEU A 229 -8.55 18.67 -3.46
N LEU A 230 -8.98 19.94 -3.41
CA LEU A 230 -10.32 20.40 -3.78
C LEU A 230 -10.68 20.25 -5.27
N SER A 231 -9.70 20.08 -6.15
CA SER A 231 -9.85 20.06 -7.60
C SER A 231 -9.08 18.89 -8.24
N GLY A 232 -9.64 18.27 -9.28
CA GLY A 232 -9.02 17.17 -10.02
C GLY A 232 -9.48 15.75 -9.66
N ILE A 233 -8.92 14.76 -10.35
CA ILE A 233 -9.24 13.32 -10.23
C ILE A 233 -8.44 12.62 -9.10
N SER A 234 -7.67 13.38 -8.33
CA SER A 234 -6.88 12.87 -7.20
C SER A 234 -7.75 12.62 -5.98
N SER A 235 -7.91 11.36 -5.58
CA SER A 235 -8.31 11.02 -4.21
C SER A 235 -7.09 11.13 -3.29
N PHE A 236 -7.21 11.02 -1.97
CA PHE A 236 -6.06 11.06 -1.04
C PHE A 236 -6.17 9.96 0.01
N MET A 237 -5.02 9.49 0.48
CA MET A 237 -4.87 8.77 1.74
C MET A 237 -3.78 9.51 2.52
N PRO A 238 -4.14 10.49 3.35
CA PRO A 238 -3.16 11.12 4.22
C PRO A 238 -2.85 10.15 5.35
N TRP A 239 -1.71 9.47 5.25
CA TRP A 239 -1.12 8.87 6.43
C TRP A 239 -0.30 9.95 7.12
N PHE A 240 -0.83 10.53 8.19
CA PHE A 240 -0.02 11.30 9.12
C PHE A 240 0.45 10.35 10.21
N SER A 241 1.75 10.17 10.36
CA SER A 241 2.30 9.40 11.47
C SER A 241 2.74 10.38 12.57
N PRO A 242 2.01 10.47 13.70
CA PRO A 242 2.37 11.33 14.81
C PRO A 242 3.77 11.08 15.33
N ASP A 243 4.21 9.81 15.27
CA ASP A 243 5.52 9.37 15.75
C ASP A 243 6.68 9.83 14.86
N THR A 244 6.40 10.11 13.58
CA THR A 244 7.43 10.45 12.59
C THR A 244 7.32 11.86 12.03
N GLY A 245 6.20 12.56 12.24
CA GLY A 245 5.97 13.92 11.74
C GLY A 245 6.01 13.98 10.20
N HIS A 246 5.54 12.93 9.53
CA HIS A 246 5.48 12.85 8.07
C HIS A 246 4.05 12.99 7.57
N LEU A 247 3.88 13.76 6.49
CA LEU A 247 2.64 13.82 5.72
C LEU A 247 2.88 13.22 4.34
N TYR A 248 2.06 12.24 3.97
CA TYR A 248 2.09 11.65 2.64
C TYR A 248 0.96 12.23 1.77
N LEU A 249 1.32 12.71 0.59
CA LEU A 249 0.43 13.24 -0.43
C LEU A 249 0.64 12.43 -1.72
N TYR A 250 -0.33 12.43 -2.63
CA TYR A 250 -0.09 11.94 -3.98
C TYR A 250 -0.83 12.77 -5.03
N PHE A 251 -0.29 12.79 -6.25
CA PHE A 251 -0.80 13.59 -7.35
C PHE A 251 -0.92 12.75 -8.62
N GLY A 252 -1.99 12.95 -9.39
CA GLY A 252 -2.38 12.12 -10.54
C GLY A 252 -3.89 11.86 -10.57
N PRO A 253 -4.37 10.82 -11.27
CA PRO A 253 -3.58 9.83 -12.01
C PRO A 253 -2.99 10.39 -13.31
N PHE A 254 -1.82 9.85 -13.69
CA PHE A 254 -1.21 10.04 -15.00
C PHE A 254 -1.24 8.71 -15.75
N TYR A 255 -1.54 8.75 -17.05
CA TYR A 255 -1.61 7.53 -17.85
C TYR A 255 -0.38 7.42 -18.75
N PRO A 256 0.32 6.26 -18.80
CA PRO A 256 1.48 6.08 -19.68
C PRO A 256 1.18 6.34 -21.16
N GLU A 257 -0.09 6.21 -21.56
CA GLU A 257 -0.62 6.52 -22.87
C GLU A 257 -0.54 8.03 -23.21
N GLU A 258 -0.47 8.90 -22.21
CA GLU A 258 -0.28 10.36 -22.38
C GLU A 258 1.15 10.72 -22.79
N ASN A 259 2.10 9.77 -22.71
CA ASN A 259 3.48 9.92 -23.15
C ASN A 259 4.19 11.18 -22.60
N ILE A 260 4.04 11.41 -21.29
CA ILE A 260 4.62 12.56 -20.61
C ILE A 260 6.11 12.30 -20.37
N LYS A 261 6.99 12.98 -21.13
CA LYS A 261 8.45 12.86 -21.00
C LYS A 261 9.11 14.02 -20.24
N ASP A 262 8.43 15.15 -20.15
CA ASP A 262 8.88 16.36 -19.47
C ASP A 262 7.71 17.01 -18.73
N GLY A 263 7.13 16.25 -17.80
CA GLY A 263 6.06 16.72 -16.93
C GLY A 263 6.62 17.55 -15.79
N SER A 264 5.92 18.61 -15.39
CA SER A 264 6.24 19.34 -14.17
C SER A 264 5.00 19.85 -13.46
N PHE A 265 5.08 19.91 -12.14
CA PHE A 265 4.14 20.64 -11.27
C PHE A 265 4.92 21.36 -10.19
N VAL A 266 4.31 22.36 -9.57
CA VAL A 266 4.94 23.15 -8.50
C VAL A 266 4.21 22.85 -7.21
N LEU A 267 4.95 22.44 -6.18
CA LEU A 267 4.46 22.38 -4.81
C LEU A 267 4.70 23.72 -4.12
N THR A 268 3.68 24.28 -3.49
CA THR A 268 3.79 25.50 -2.71
C THR A 268 3.61 25.17 -1.23
N LEU A 269 4.70 25.21 -0.47
CA LEU A 269 4.69 24.89 0.96
C LEU A 269 5.32 26.05 1.74
N TYR A 270 4.56 26.62 2.69
CA TYR A 270 5.01 27.75 3.52
C TYR A 270 5.59 28.92 2.70
N GLY A 271 4.99 29.23 1.55
CA GLY A 271 5.43 30.29 0.64
C GLY A 271 6.67 29.95 -0.20
N LYS A 272 7.21 28.73 -0.11
CA LYS A 272 8.28 28.24 -0.98
C LYS A 272 7.69 27.43 -2.13
N GLU A 273 8.12 27.75 -3.35
CA GLU A 273 7.82 26.98 -4.55
C GLU A 273 8.89 25.90 -4.76
N ILE A 274 8.42 24.67 -4.95
CA ILE A 274 9.24 23.47 -5.09
C ILE A 274 8.84 22.80 -6.40
N PRO A 275 9.61 22.96 -7.48
CA PRO A 275 9.32 22.27 -8.73
C PRO A 275 9.55 20.77 -8.56
N VAL A 276 8.63 20.00 -9.11
CA VAL A 276 8.72 18.55 -9.25
C VAL A 276 8.63 18.22 -10.73
N HIS A 277 9.67 17.56 -11.24
CA HIS A 277 9.72 17.04 -12.59
C HIS A 277 9.33 15.57 -12.59
N PHE A 278 8.61 15.13 -13.63
CA PHE A 278 8.17 13.75 -13.71
C PHE A 278 8.03 13.25 -15.14
N GLN A 279 8.04 11.93 -15.26
CA GLN A 279 7.86 11.20 -16.50
C GLN A 279 6.82 10.10 -16.29
N CYS A 280 5.97 9.88 -17.28
CA CYS A 280 4.99 8.80 -17.34
C CYS A 280 4.75 8.44 -18.82
N TYR A 281 5.38 7.37 -19.31
CA TYR A 281 5.28 6.97 -20.71
C TYR A 281 5.57 5.47 -20.91
N LYS A 282 5.29 4.93 -22.10
CA LYS A 282 5.75 3.59 -22.51
C LYS A 282 7.03 3.70 -23.35
N ASN A 283 8.07 2.94 -23.01
CA ASN A 283 9.28 2.87 -23.83
C ASN A 283 9.04 2.07 -25.12
N GLU A 284 10.06 1.98 -25.98
CA GLU A 284 9.98 1.25 -27.26
C GLU A 284 9.72 -0.25 -27.08
N ALA A 285 10.08 -0.83 -25.94
CA ALA A 285 9.78 -2.21 -25.57
C ALA A 285 8.35 -2.39 -25.00
N GLY A 286 7.57 -1.32 -24.91
CA GLY A 286 6.22 -1.33 -24.33
C GLY A 286 6.19 -1.32 -22.80
N GLU A 287 7.34 -1.19 -22.15
CA GLU A 287 7.45 -1.13 -20.69
C GLU A 287 7.05 0.25 -20.17
N VAL A 288 6.32 0.28 -19.06
CA VAL A 288 5.93 1.53 -18.41
C VAL A 288 7.15 2.15 -17.71
N VAL A 289 7.48 3.37 -18.09
CA VAL A 289 8.50 4.21 -17.46
C VAL A 289 7.80 5.31 -16.66
N TYR A 290 8.10 5.34 -15.37
CA TYR A 290 7.65 6.41 -14.49
C TYR A 290 8.75 6.83 -13.52
N LYS A 291 8.95 8.14 -13.40
CA LYS A 291 9.94 8.76 -12.53
C LYS A 291 9.41 10.09 -12.05
N ALA A 292 9.81 10.50 -10.86
CA ALA A 292 9.59 11.85 -10.39
C ALA A 292 10.76 12.27 -9.51
N GLU A 293 11.16 13.53 -9.62
CA GLU A 293 12.27 14.12 -8.87
C GLU A 293 12.00 15.58 -8.53
N SER A 294 12.60 16.05 -7.44
CA SER A 294 12.58 17.46 -7.07
C SER A 294 14.00 17.96 -6.89
N GLY A 295 14.29 19.19 -7.34
CA GLY A 295 15.62 19.81 -7.26
C GLY A 295 16.15 20.04 -5.83
N ILE A 296 15.36 19.71 -4.80
CA ILE A 296 15.76 19.79 -3.39
C ILE A 296 16.63 18.59 -2.95
N GLU A 297 16.54 17.45 -3.65
CA GLU A 297 17.34 16.27 -3.32
C GLU A 297 18.79 16.42 -3.86
N LYS A 298 19.74 16.72 -2.97
CA LYS A 298 21.19 16.70 -3.32
C LYS A 298 21.72 15.26 -3.27
N LYS A 299 22.30 14.81 -4.40
CA LYS A 299 22.80 13.44 -4.72
C LYS A 299 21.70 12.55 -5.30
N PRO A 300 22.00 11.57 -6.18
CA PRO A 300 20.97 10.78 -6.84
C PRO A 300 20.10 10.14 -5.76
N ALA A 301 18.85 10.60 -5.68
CA ALA A 301 17.91 10.05 -4.73
C ALA A 301 17.75 8.56 -5.04
N LYS A 302 17.83 7.72 -4.00
CA LYS A 302 17.33 6.34 -4.14
C LYS A 302 15.90 6.46 -4.67
N SER A 303 15.62 5.84 -5.81
CA SER A 303 14.27 5.83 -6.37
C SER A 303 13.37 5.03 -5.44
N PHE A 304 12.59 5.74 -4.63
CA PHE A 304 11.56 5.14 -3.80
C PHE A 304 10.29 4.96 -4.63
N TYR A 305 9.59 3.88 -4.35
CA TYR A 305 8.34 3.55 -5.01
C TYR A 305 7.30 3.23 -3.95
N PHE A 306 6.12 3.80 -4.10
CA PHE A 306 4.97 3.48 -3.27
C PHE A 306 3.82 3.07 -4.18
N ARG A 307 3.22 1.91 -3.90
CA ARG A 307 2.22 1.27 -4.78
C ARG A 307 2.67 1.24 -6.25
N ASN A 308 2.00 1.99 -7.11
CA ASN A 308 2.15 2.05 -8.57
C ASN A 308 2.91 3.29 -9.07
N GLY A 309 3.66 3.99 -8.22
CA GLY A 309 4.35 5.20 -8.65
C GLY A 309 5.54 5.65 -7.80
N PRO A 310 6.24 6.70 -8.25
CA PRO A 310 7.45 7.17 -7.60
C PRO A 310 7.10 7.90 -6.30
N LEU A 311 7.92 7.73 -5.26
CA LEU A 311 7.84 8.46 -3.99
C LEU A 311 9.00 9.45 -3.90
N ILE A 312 8.68 10.73 -3.72
CA ILE A 312 9.66 11.81 -3.55
C ILE A 312 9.64 12.29 -2.11
N ASN A 313 10.81 12.52 -1.51
CA ASN A 313 10.88 13.17 -0.20
C ASN A 313 11.01 14.68 -0.38
N VAL A 314 10.09 15.43 0.22
CA VAL A 314 10.08 16.89 0.18
C VAL A 314 10.40 17.41 1.57
N LYS A 315 11.58 17.99 1.73
CA LYS A 315 11.95 18.67 2.98
C LYS A 315 11.19 19.98 3.10
N THR A 316 10.41 20.12 4.16
CA THR A 316 9.65 21.35 4.43
C THR A 316 10.53 22.46 5.00
N LYS A 317 11.76 22.13 5.44
CA LYS A 317 12.77 23.08 5.93
C LYS A 317 14.06 23.04 5.11
N SER A 318 14.48 24.22 4.69
CA SER A 318 15.88 24.62 4.58
C SER A 318 16.10 25.74 5.58
#